data_AF-A0A259NKG1-F1
#
_entry.id   AF-A0A259NKG1-F1
#
_cell.length_a   1.000
_cell.length_b   1.000
_cell.length_c   1.000
_cell.angle_alpha   90.00
_cell.angle_beta   90.00
_cell.angle_gamma   90.00
#
_symmetry.space_group_name_H-M   'P 1'
#
loop_
_entity.id
_entity.type
_entity.pdbx_description
1 polymer ?
#
loop_
_entity_poly.entity_id
_entity_poly.type
_entity_poly.pdbx_seq_one_letter_code
_entity_poly.pdbx_strand_id
1 'polypeptide(L)' 'MLILRGAPALSEFRIQKLLDLCAQQNLPVNGIYAEYMHFADVSAPLSSEQQQVLDKLLTYGPS' A
#
# COMPACT_ATOMS: atom_id res chain seq x y z
N MET A 1 11.00 14.18 -4.63
CA MET A 1 9.93 13.20 -4.35
C MET A 1 10.48 11.79 -4.10
N LEU A 2 10.16 11.22 -2.94
CA LEU A 2 10.40 9.84 -2.53
C LEU A 2 9.12 9.00 -2.73
N ILE A 3 9.27 7.73 -3.10
CA ILE A 3 8.16 6.78 -3.28
C ILE A 3 8.40 5.61 -2.33
N LEU A 4 7.48 5.41 -1.38
CA LEU A 4 7.67 4.54 -0.23
C LEU A 4 6.48 3.57 -0.14
N ARG A 5 6.77 2.27 -0.13
CA ARG A 5 5.74 1.22 -0.01
C ARG A 5 5.28 1.10 1.44
N GLY A 6 3.97 1.04 1.63
CA GLY A 6 3.33 0.85 2.93
C GLY A 6 2.80 -0.57 3.13
N ALA A 7 1.95 -0.74 4.14
CA ALA A 7 1.32 -2.01 4.47
C ALA A 7 0.26 -2.45 3.44
N PRO A 8 -0.15 -3.73 3.44
CA PRO A 8 -1.28 -4.22 2.66
C PRO A 8 -2.54 -3.37 2.89
N ALA A 9 -3.18 -2.95 1.79
CA ALA A 9 -4.25 -1.96 1.84
C ALA A 9 -5.65 -2.58 2.02
N LEU A 10 -5.79 -3.88 1.77
CA LEU A 10 -7.08 -4.57 1.77
C LEU A 10 -7.03 -5.78 2.70
N SER A 11 -8.08 -5.95 3.51
CA SER A 11 -8.31 -7.19 4.23
C SER A 11 -8.74 -8.31 3.28
N GLU A 12 -8.56 -9.56 3.70
CA GLU A 12 -8.99 -10.75 2.94
C GLU A 12 -10.47 -10.67 2.53
N PHE A 13 -11.34 -10.21 3.44
CA PHE A 13 -12.77 -10.02 3.17
C PHE A 13 -13.02 -9.03 2.01
N ARG A 14 -12.27 -7.93 1.95
CA ARG A 14 -12.41 -6.95 0.85
C ARG A 14 -11.87 -7.51 -0.47
N ILE A 15 -10.77 -8.24 -0.43
CA ILE A 15 -10.20 -8.93 -1.60
C ILE A 15 -11.24 -9.89 -2.18
N GLN A 16 -11.85 -10.73 -1.34
CA GLN A 16 -12.88 -11.68 -1.78
C GLN A 16 -14.07 -10.96 -2.43
N LYS A 17 -14.57 -9.89 -1.82
CA LYS A 17 -15.68 -9.11 -2.39
C LYS A 17 -15.35 -8.54 -3.77
N LEU A 18 -14.11 -8.09 -4.00
CA LEU A 18 -13.69 -7.60 -5.31
C LEU A 18 -13.56 -8.73 -6.34
N LEU A 19 -13.04 -9.89 -5.94
CA LEU A 19 -12.97 -11.08 -6.81
C LEU A 19 -14.38 -11.55 -7.20
N ASP A 20 -15.32 -11.56 -6.25
CA ASP A 20 -16.71 -11.91 -6.52
C ASP A 20 -17.35 -10.95 -7.54
N LEU A 21 -17.07 -9.64 -7.43
CA LEU A 21 -17.52 -8.65 -8.40
C LEU A 21 -16.90 -8.88 -9.79
N CYS A 22 -15.59 -9.20 -9.87
CA CYS A 22 -14.95 -9.56 -11.13
C CYS A 22 -15.60 -10.79 -11.76
N ALA A 23 -15.88 -11.83 -10.97
CA ALA A 23 -16.54 -13.04 -11.44
C ALA A 23 -17.97 -12.78 -11.97
N GLN A 24 -18.74 -11.96 -11.26
CA GLN A 24 -20.08 -11.53 -11.71
C GLN A 24 -20.07 -10.78 -13.04
N GLN A 25 -18.97 -10.10 -13.36
CA GLN A 25 -18.76 -9.38 -14.61
C GLN A 25 -18.04 -10.22 -15.68
N ASN A 26 -17.89 -11.54 -15.46
CA ASN A 26 -17.17 -12.44 -16.35
C ASN A 26 -15.70 -12.02 -16.62
N LEU A 27 -15.06 -11.34 -15.67
CA LEU A 27 -13.66 -10.95 -15.77
C LEU A 27 -12.75 -12.07 -15.24
N PRO A 28 -11.72 -12.49 -15.99
CA PRO A 28 -10.83 -13.60 -15.59
C PRO A 28 -9.76 -13.14 -14.58
N VAL A 29 -10.18 -12.57 -13.44
CA VAL A 29 -9.29 -12.11 -12.37
C VAL A 29 -9.16 -13.19 -11.31
N ASN A 30 -7.94 -13.71 -11.14
CA ASN A 30 -7.66 -14.84 -10.24
C ASN A 30 -7.08 -14.44 -8.87
N GLY A 31 -6.78 -13.15 -8.67
CA GLY A 31 -6.19 -12.65 -7.44
C GLY A 31 -6.07 -11.14 -7.47
N ILE A 32 -6.22 -10.51 -6.31
CA ILE A 32 -6.07 -9.06 -6.12
C ILE A 32 -5.17 -8.84 -4.91
N TYR A 33 -4.12 -8.06 -5.11
CA TYR A 33 -3.22 -7.58 -4.05
C TYR A 33 -3.10 -6.06 -4.15
N ALA A 34 -3.05 -5.40 -2.99
CA ALA A 34 -2.95 -3.95 -2.93
C ALA A 34 -2.10 -3.54 -1.72
N GLU A 35 -1.25 -2.54 -1.92
CA GLU A 35 -0.42 -1.91 -0.89
C GLU A 35 -0.72 -0.42 -0.85
N TYR A 36 -0.56 0.20 0.33
CA TYR A 36 -0.47 1.65 0.38
C TYR A 36 0.83 2.12 -0.27
N MET A 37 0.77 3.27 -0.94
CA MET A 37 1.93 3.94 -1.52
C MET A 37 1.98 5.37 -0.99
N HIS A 38 3.12 5.75 -0.44
CA HIS A 38 3.37 7.09 0.09
C HIS A 38 4.31 7.85 -0.82
N PHE A 39 3.96 9.11 -1.07
CA PHE A 39 4.75 10.02 -1.87
C PHE A 39 5.16 11.18 -0.97
N ALA A 40 6.45 11.29 -0.68
CA ALA A 40 6.98 12.37 0.13
C ALA A 40 7.76 13.32 -0.77
N ASP A 41 7.20 14.50 -1.03
CA ASP A 41 7.97 15.55 -1.67
C ASP A 41 8.79 16.30 -0.62
N VAL A 42 10.11 16.30 -0.82
CA VAL A 42 11.08 16.83 0.14
C VAL A 42 11.86 17.93 -0.54
N SER A 43 12.01 19.07 0.13
CA SER A 43 12.72 20.23 -0.38
C SER A 43 14.24 20.06 -0.40
N ALA A 44 14.76 19.07 0.35
CA ALA A 44 16.17 18.68 0.38
C ALA A 44 16.29 17.18 0.71
N PRO A 45 17.44 16.53 0.40
CA PRO A 45 17.68 15.14 0.80
C PRO A 45 17.62 14.95 2.31
N LEU A 46 17.00 13.86 2.75
CA LEU A 46 16.94 13.48 4.17
C LEU A 46 18.27 12.88 4.61
N SER A 47 18.69 13.20 5.84
CA SER A 47 19.78 12.47 6.50
C SER A 47 19.35 11.04 6.82
N SER A 48 20.30 10.16 7.11
CA SER A 48 20.01 8.76 7.48
C SER A 48 19.08 8.66 8.70
N GLU A 49 19.25 9.54 9.70
CA GLU A 49 18.39 9.58 10.89
C GLU A 49 16.96 10.03 10.54
N GLN A 50 16.82 11.05 9.68
CA GLN A 50 15.52 11.54 9.22
C GLN A 50 14.79 10.50 8.37
N GLN A 51 15.53 9.76 7.52
CA GLN A 51 14.97 8.65 6.75
C GLN A 51 14.43 7.55 7.67
N GLN A 52 15.17 7.18 8.72
CA GLN A 52 14.71 6.18 9.70
C GLN A 52 13.44 6.62 10.44
N VAL A 53 13.33 7.92 10.76
CA VAL A 53 12.10 8.46 11.36
C VAL A 53 10.94 8.38 10.37
N LEU A 54 11.15 8.76 9.11
CA LEU A 54 10.14 8.68 8.07
C LEU A 54 9.65 7.24 7.87
N ASP A 55 10.56 6.26 7.79
CA ASP A 55 10.21 4.85 7.62
C ASP A 55 9.33 4.33 8.77
N LYS A 56 9.63 4.74 10.02
CA LYS A 56 8.80 4.40 11.18
C LYS A 56 7.43 5.06 11.14
N LEU A 57 7.34 6.32 10.73
CA LEU A 57 6.07 7.03 10.61
C LEU A 57 5.14 6.38 9.56
N LEU A 58 5.72 5.81 8.52
CA LEU A 58 4.98 5.11 7.45
C LEU A 58 4.69 3.64 7.76
N THR A 59 5.16 3.13 8.90
CA THR A 59 4.82 1.78 9.37
C THR A 59 3.58 1.86 10.25
N TYR A 60 2.42 1.59 9.67
CA TYR A 60 1.14 1.60 10.37
C TYR A 60 0.13 0.65 9.73
N GLY A 61 -0.96 0.38 10.44
CA GLY A 61 -2.02 -0.53 10.02
C GLY A 61 -1.92 -1.90 10.71
N PRO A 62 -2.90 -2.77 10.45
CA PRO A 62 -2.86 -4.15 10.94
C PRO A 62 -1.66 -4.89 10.34
N SER A 63 -0.98 -5.68 11.18
CA SER A 63 0.12 -6.58 10.80
C SER A 63 -0.39 -7.83 10.10
#